data_AF-A0A7J7JT49-F1
#
_entry.id   AF-A0A7J7JT49-F1
#
_cell.length_a   1.000
_cell.length_b   1.000
_cell.length_c   1.000
_cell.angle_alpha   90.00
_cell.angle_beta   90.00
_cell.angle_gamma   90.00
#
_symmetry.space_group_name_H-M   'P 1'
#
loop_
_entity.id
_entity.type
_entity.pdbx_description
1 polymer ?
#
loop_
_entity_poly.entity_id
_entity_poly.type
_entity_poly.pdbx_seq_one_letter_code
_entity_poly.pdbx_strand_id
1 'polypeptide(L)'
;MDLTGISIGLIGCYLPAVHLAFYCHQVWRDLYILVVCCLAAVTLGLQFHPRYFTNSWNTTRMVLYSCVAGYGVMPALHWIYLSGGVHAEVVQFFYAKIIVVYLLLILALFFYATKFPECMFPGRVDYIGSSHQWWHLIVVIAFLYWHIAGKDMLEYRMRVPCHS
;
A
#
# COMPACT_ATOMS: atom_id res chain seq x y z
N MET A 1 15.27 10.82 -1.46
CA MET A 1 14.42 10.84 -2.67
C MET A 1 13.58 9.56 -2.80
N ASP A 2 14.01 8.40 -2.30
CA ASP A 2 13.19 7.17 -2.23
C ASP A 2 11.97 7.26 -1.28
N LEU A 3 12.18 7.69 -0.04
CA LEU A 3 11.16 7.69 1.03
C LEU A 3 9.97 8.62 0.78
N THR A 4 10.21 9.77 0.16
CA THR A 4 9.15 10.71 -0.24
C THR A 4 8.28 10.09 -1.34
N GLY A 5 8.89 9.38 -2.30
CA GLY A 5 8.17 8.64 -3.34
C GLY A 5 7.29 7.53 -2.76
N ILE A 6 7.81 6.75 -1.80
CA ILE A 6 7.02 5.73 -1.08
C ILE A 6 5.84 6.37 -0.36
N SER A 7 6.05 7.51 0.30
CA SER A 7 5.00 8.22 1.04
C SER A 7 3.89 8.69 0.11
N ILE A 8 4.25 9.32 -1.01
CA ILE A 8 3.30 9.78 -2.04
C ILE A 8 2.56 8.59 -2.68
N GLY A 9 3.28 7.51 -2.99
CA GLY A 9 2.71 6.30 -3.56
C GLY A 9 1.68 5.64 -2.65
N LEU A 10 1.98 5.53 -1.34
CA LEU A 10 1.03 5.02 -0.35
C LEU A 10 -0.24 5.89 -0.29
N ILE A 11 -0.09 7.21 -0.21
CA ILE A 11 -1.23 8.14 -0.22
C ILE A 11 -2.07 7.95 -1.48
N GLY A 12 -1.41 7.90 -2.64
CA GLY A 12 -2.04 7.70 -3.95
C GLY A 12 -2.75 6.35 -4.08
N CYS A 13 -2.33 5.32 -3.34
CA CYS A 13 -3.03 4.04 -3.30
C CYS A 13 -4.22 4.06 -2.34
N TYR A 14 -4.06 4.67 -1.16
CA TYR A 14 -5.06 4.66 -0.09
C TYR A 14 -6.27 5.54 -0.36
N LEU A 15 -6.05 6.79 -0.79
CA LEU A 15 -7.13 7.76 -0.97
C LEU A 15 -8.21 7.27 -1.96
N PRO A 16 -7.88 6.88 -3.21
CA PRO A 16 -8.90 6.40 -4.14
C PRO A 16 -9.49 5.06 -3.69
N ALA A 17 -8.70 4.16 -3.10
CA ALA A 17 -9.19 2.87 -2.63
C ALA A 17 -10.25 3.03 -1.53
N VAL A 18 -9.97 3.82 -0.50
CA VAL A 18 -10.93 4.10 0.59
C VAL A 18 -12.15 4.82 0.04
N HIS A 19 -11.96 5.80 -0.83
CA HIS A 19 -13.07 6.55 -1.42
C HIS A 19 -14.05 5.64 -2.19
N LEU A 20 -13.53 4.74 -3.02
CA LEU A 20 -14.34 3.82 -3.82
C LEU A 20 -14.92 2.64 -3.00
N ALA A 21 -14.17 2.13 -2.03
CA ALA A 21 -14.62 1.04 -1.16
C ALA A 21 -15.82 1.49 -0.31
N PHE A 22 -15.70 2.64 0.35
CA PHE A 22 -16.73 3.20 1.23
C PHE A 22 -17.62 4.23 0.54
N TYR A 23 -17.76 4.14 -0.79
CA TYR A 23 -18.53 5.11 -1.58
C TYR A 23 -19.95 5.31 -1.05
N CYS A 24 -20.63 4.22 -0.64
CA CYS A 24 -21.98 4.25 -0.06
C CYS A 24 -22.02 4.53 1.46
N HIS A 25 -20.87 4.63 2.12
CA HIS A 25 -20.76 4.78 3.58
C HIS A 25 -19.94 6.02 3.91
N GLN A 26 -20.53 7.19 3.70
CA GLN A 26 -19.86 8.48 3.79
C GLN A 26 -19.13 8.71 5.13
N VAL A 27 -19.76 8.38 6.27
CA VAL A 27 -19.15 8.56 7.60
C VAL A 27 -17.84 7.75 7.71
N TRP A 28 -17.87 6.47 7.33
CA TRP A 28 -16.70 5.60 7.39
C TRP A 28 -15.62 6.01 6.40
N ARG A 29 -16.02 6.41 5.19
CA ARG A 29 -15.12 6.93 4.16
C ARG A 29 -14.32 8.12 4.68
N ASP A 30 -15.01 9.12 5.24
CA ASP A 30 -14.39 10.37 5.66
C ASP A 30 -13.48 10.14 6.88
N LEU A 31 -13.88 9.27 7.82
CA LEU A 31 -13.03 8.83 8.93
C LEU A 31 -11.75 8.15 8.45
N TYR A 32 -11.85 7.20 7.53
CA TYR A 32 -10.67 6.48 7.03
C TYR A 32 -9.74 7.38 6.21
N ILE A 33 -10.29 8.29 5.39
CA ILE A 33 -9.51 9.30 4.67
C ILE A 33 -8.78 10.21 5.66
N LEU A 34 -9.44 10.69 6.70
CA LEU A 34 -8.82 11.51 7.74
C LEU A 34 -7.62 10.79 8.38
N VAL A 35 -7.79 9.53 8.76
CA VAL A 35 -6.69 8.75 9.37
C VAL A 35 -5.54 8.57 8.39
N VAL A 36 -5.81 8.25 7.11
CA VAL A 36 -4.78 8.16 6.07
C VAL A 36 -4.02 9.48 5.91
N CYS A 37 -4.74 10.61 5.87
CA CYS A 37 -4.15 11.94 5.82
C CYS A 37 -3.27 12.24 7.05
N CYS A 38 -3.70 11.84 8.25
CA CYS A 38 -2.89 11.97 9.46
C CYS A 38 -1.62 11.11 9.39
N LEU A 39 -1.72 9.85 8.99
CA LEU A 39 -0.56 8.95 8.81
C LEU A 39 0.41 9.50 7.76
N ALA A 40 -0.12 10.07 6.67
CA ALA A 40 0.66 10.74 5.64
C ALA A 40 1.40 11.97 6.20
N ALA A 41 0.71 12.82 6.95
CA ALA A 41 1.32 13.98 7.59
C ALA A 41 2.42 13.59 8.57
N VAL A 42 2.21 12.55 9.38
CA VAL A 42 3.22 12.01 10.31
C VAL A 42 4.44 11.47 9.55
N THR A 43 4.22 10.64 8.53
CA THR A 43 5.32 10.02 7.75
C THR A 43 6.12 11.03 6.95
N LEU A 44 5.49 12.09 6.41
CA LEU A 44 6.17 13.21 5.77
C LEU A 44 6.86 14.12 6.79
N GLY A 45 6.20 14.40 7.93
CA GLY A 45 6.74 15.23 9.01
C GLY A 45 8.01 14.66 9.63
N LEU A 46 8.05 13.34 9.85
CA LEU A 46 9.23 12.66 10.37
C LEU A 46 10.46 12.80 9.45
N GLN A 47 10.27 13.07 8.15
CA GLN A 47 11.40 13.25 7.22
C GLN A 47 12.19 14.53 7.50
N PHE A 48 11.61 15.52 8.19
CA PHE A 48 12.33 16.72 8.62
C PHE A 48 13.25 16.47 9.81
N HIS A 49 13.15 15.32 10.48
CA HIS A 49 14.03 15.01 11.61
C HIS A 49 15.49 14.83 11.12
N PRO A 50 16.50 15.51 11.71
CA PRO A 50 17.87 15.52 11.20
C PRO A 50 18.53 14.14 11.07
N ARG A 51 18.14 13.19 11.93
CA ARG A 51 18.68 11.83 11.90
C ARG A 51 17.87 10.87 11.02
N TYR A 52 16.77 11.32 10.43
CA TYR A 52 15.82 10.46 9.73
C TYR A 52 16.47 9.70 8.57
N PHE A 53 17.47 10.28 7.89
CA PHE A 53 18.16 9.64 6.77
C PHE A 53 19.41 8.84 7.18
N THR A 54 19.75 8.80 8.48
CA THR A 54 20.91 8.04 8.95
C THR A 54 20.64 6.53 8.93
N ASN A 55 21.69 5.71 8.88
CA ASN A 55 21.54 4.25 8.92
C ASN A 55 20.92 3.76 10.24
N SER A 56 21.16 4.48 11.34
CA SER A 56 20.59 4.16 12.67
C SER A 56 19.05 4.18 12.69
N TRP A 57 18.43 4.99 11.82
CA TRP A 57 16.97 5.09 11.71
C TRP A 57 16.36 4.07 10.73
N ASN A 58 17.18 3.24 10.08
CA ASN A 58 16.68 2.35 9.02
C ASN A 58 15.59 1.39 9.50
N THR A 59 15.81 0.74 10.64
CA THR A 59 14.82 -0.15 11.24
C THR A 59 13.54 0.59 11.61
N THR A 60 13.65 1.78 12.21
CA THR A 60 12.49 2.61 12.56
C THR A 60 11.67 2.99 11.32
N ARG A 61 12.32 3.38 10.22
CA ARG A 61 11.65 3.69 8.95
C ARG A 61 10.94 2.46 8.39
N MET A 62 11.59 1.31 8.35
CA MET A 62 10.98 0.06 7.86
C MET A 62 9.72 -0.26 8.66
N VAL A 63 9.81 -0.27 9.99
CA VAL A 63 8.65 -0.55 10.86
C VAL A 63 7.54 0.46 10.63
N LEU A 64 7.85 1.76 10.54
CA LEU A 64 6.86 2.81 10.29
C LEU A 64 6.09 2.56 8.97
N TYR A 65 6.80 2.37 7.86
CA TYR A 65 6.15 2.13 6.56
C TYR A 65 5.42 0.79 6.50
N SER A 66 5.94 -0.26 7.15
CA SER A 66 5.24 -1.53 7.29
C SER A 66 3.95 -1.40 8.08
N CYS A 67 3.92 -0.63 9.17
CA CYS A 67 2.70 -0.36 9.92
C CYS A 67 1.68 0.45 9.09
N VAL A 68 2.14 1.46 8.35
CA VAL A 68 1.26 2.26 7.48
C VAL A 68 0.70 1.41 6.33
N ALA A 69 1.49 0.50 5.75
CA ALA A 69 1.00 -0.45 4.76
C ALA A 69 0.03 -1.49 5.38
N GLY A 70 0.34 -2.00 6.57
CA GLY A 70 -0.49 -2.97 7.29
C GLY A 70 -1.82 -2.38 7.79
N TYR A 71 -1.88 -1.07 8.04
CA TYR A 71 -3.10 -0.36 8.43
C TYR A 71 -4.26 -0.64 7.47
N GLY A 72 -3.99 -0.79 6.16
CA GLY A 72 -4.97 -1.04 5.12
C GLY A 72 -5.76 -2.35 5.28
N VAL A 73 -5.28 -3.29 6.10
CA VAL A 73 -6.03 -4.51 6.43
C VAL A 73 -7.30 -4.17 7.20
N MET A 74 -7.24 -3.19 8.12
CA MET A 74 -8.40 -2.80 8.93
C MET A 74 -9.58 -2.23 8.11
N PRO A 75 -9.41 -1.22 7.23
CA PRO A 75 -10.49 -0.77 6.35
C PRO A 75 -10.91 -1.83 5.34
N ALA A 76 -10.02 -2.72 4.89
CA ALA A 76 -10.40 -3.82 4.00
C ALA A 76 -11.36 -4.80 4.68
N LEU A 77 -11.05 -5.23 5.91
CA LEU A 77 -11.92 -6.10 6.70
C LEU A 77 -13.27 -5.44 7.02
N HIS A 78 -13.24 -4.16 7.39
CA HIS A 78 -14.46 -3.42 7.65
C HIS A 78 -15.32 -3.26 6.37
N TRP A 79 -14.69 -2.99 5.24
CA TRP A 79 -15.38 -2.93 3.95
C TRP A 79 -16.04 -4.26 3.57
N ILE A 80 -15.36 -5.39 3.80
CA ILE A 80 -15.92 -6.73 3.59
C ILE A 80 -17.18 -6.92 4.45
N TYR A 81 -17.11 -6.55 5.73
CA TYR A 81 -18.26 -6.63 6.63
C TYR A 81 -19.46 -5.80 6.13
N LEU A 82 -19.22 -4.54 5.78
CA LEU A 82 -20.28 -3.64 5.29
C LEU A 82 -20.84 -4.06 3.92
N SER A 83 -20.05 -4.72 3.10
CA SER A 83 -20.47 -5.16 1.76
C SER A 83 -21.38 -6.40 1.78
N GLY A 84 -21.75 -6.91 2.95
CA GLY A 84 -22.55 -8.14 3.09
C GLY A 84 -21.71 -9.39 3.35
N GLY A 85 -20.44 -9.23 3.73
CA GLY A 85 -19.52 -10.31 4.07
C GLY A 85 -18.77 -10.89 2.87
N VAL A 86 -18.02 -11.96 3.13
CA VAL A 86 -17.10 -12.57 2.14
C VAL A 86 -17.80 -13.10 0.90
N HIS A 87 -19.08 -13.47 1.00
CA HIS A 87 -19.86 -14.05 -0.10
C HIS A 87 -20.48 -12.99 -1.03
N ALA A 88 -20.38 -11.70 -0.70
CA ALA A 88 -20.83 -10.65 -1.58
C ALA A 88 -20.06 -10.66 -2.90
N GLU A 89 -20.75 -10.47 -4.02
CA GLU A 89 -20.17 -10.53 -5.37
C GLU A 89 -18.99 -9.56 -5.53
N VAL A 90 -19.15 -8.33 -5.05
CA VAL A 90 -18.09 -7.31 -5.06
C VAL A 90 -16.88 -7.74 -4.25
N VAL A 91 -17.09 -8.40 -3.11
CA VAL A 91 -15.99 -8.88 -2.27
C VAL A 91 -15.27 -10.01 -2.97
N GLN A 92 -15.97 -11.00 -3.53
CA GLN A 92 -15.34 -12.11 -4.26
C GLN A 92 -14.48 -11.62 -5.43
N PHE A 93 -14.95 -10.61 -6.16
CA PHE A 93 -14.22 -10.05 -7.29
C PHE A 93 -12.95 -9.28 -6.87
N PHE A 94 -12.99 -8.53 -5.76
CA PHE A 94 -11.85 -7.71 -5.30
C PHE A 94 -10.94 -8.39 -4.27
N TYR A 95 -11.41 -9.41 -3.58
CA TYR A 95 -10.67 -10.10 -2.51
C TYR A 95 -9.33 -10.66 -3.01
N ALA A 96 -9.35 -11.34 -4.17
CA ALA A 96 -8.13 -11.85 -4.79
C ALA A 96 -7.15 -10.72 -5.15
N LYS A 97 -7.67 -9.58 -5.62
CA LYS A 97 -6.84 -8.40 -5.97
C LYS A 97 -6.16 -7.80 -4.73
N ILE A 98 -6.88 -7.73 -3.61
CA ILE A 98 -6.31 -7.30 -2.32
C ILE A 98 -5.19 -8.26 -1.89
N ILE A 99 -5.43 -9.57 -1.93
CA ILE A 99 -4.40 -10.55 -1.55
C ILE A 99 -3.15 -10.41 -2.42
N VAL A 100 -3.32 -10.34 -3.75
CA VAL A 100 -2.19 -10.25 -4.68
C VAL A 100 -1.33 -9.01 -4.40
N VAL A 101 -1.95 -7.84 -4.17
CA VAL A 101 -1.15 -6.63 -3.87
C VAL A 101 -0.40 -6.78 -2.55
N TYR A 102 -1.00 -7.37 -1.50
CA TYR A 102 -0.28 -7.61 -0.23
C TYR A 102 0.86 -8.62 -0.38
N LEU A 103 0.68 -9.67 -1.18
CA LEU A 103 1.76 -10.61 -1.48
C LEU A 103 2.93 -9.93 -2.20
N LEU A 104 2.64 -9.05 -3.17
CA LEU A 104 3.67 -8.26 -3.85
C LEU A 104 4.38 -7.30 -2.87
N LEU A 105 3.65 -6.65 -1.96
CA LEU A 105 4.24 -5.78 -0.94
C LEU A 105 5.13 -6.55 0.05
N ILE A 106 4.71 -7.75 0.48
CA ILE A 106 5.51 -8.63 1.34
C ILE A 106 6.77 -9.09 0.59
N LEU A 107 6.62 -9.47 -0.68
CA LEU A 107 7.76 -9.88 -1.52
C LEU A 107 8.74 -8.73 -1.71
N ALA A 108 8.27 -7.51 -1.98
CA ALA A 108 9.13 -6.34 -2.03
C ALA A 108 9.87 -6.18 -0.70
N LEU A 109 9.13 -6.17 0.42
CA LEU A 109 9.73 -6.00 1.76
C LEU A 109 10.78 -7.08 2.06
N PHE A 110 10.57 -8.31 1.59
CA PHE A 110 11.55 -9.38 1.67
C PHE A 110 12.87 -9.01 0.99
N PHE A 111 12.85 -8.56 -0.26
CA PHE A 111 14.07 -8.12 -0.96
C PHE A 111 14.74 -6.95 -0.22
N TYR A 112 13.96 -5.94 0.16
CA TYR A 112 14.49 -4.75 0.84
C TYR A 112 15.15 -5.08 2.19
N ALA A 113 14.54 -5.96 2.98
CA ALA A 113 14.99 -6.31 4.32
C ALA A 113 16.16 -7.31 4.31
N THR A 114 16.09 -8.35 3.48
CA THR A 114 17.08 -9.44 3.48
C THR A 114 18.34 -9.12 2.70
N LYS A 115 18.30 -8.11 1.82
CA LYS A 115 19.40 -7.79 0.89
C LYS A 115 19.75 -8.97 -0.01
N PHE A 116 18.79 -9.84 -0.32
CA PHE A 116 18.97 -10.89 -1.32
C PHE A 116 18.86 -10.29 -2.73
N PRO A 117 19.72 -10.65 -3.70
CA PRO A 117 20.76 -11.67 -3.65
C PRO A 117 22.16 -11.17 -3.24
N GLU A 118 22.37 -9.87 -3.02
CA GLU A 118 23.71 -9.31 -2.74
C GLU A 118 24.32 -9.83 -1.42
N CYS A 119 23.50 -10.24 -0.46
CA CYS A 119 23.96 -10.87 0.77
C CYS A 119 24.61 -12.24 0.52
N MET A 120 24.25 -12.92 -0.58
CA MET A 120 24.82 -14.21 -0.99
C MET A 120 25.94 -14.08 -2.02
N PHE A 121 25.94 -13.00 -2.80
CA PHE A 121 26.93 -12.75 -3.86
C PHE A 121 27.52 -11.33 -3.77
N PRO A 122 28.33 -11.04 -2.73
CA PRO A 122 28.91 -9.71 -2.54
C PRO A 122 29.75 -9.29 -3.75
N GLY A 123 29.52 -8.09 -4.27
CA GLY A 123 30.28 -7.53 -5.39
C GLY A 123 29.86 -8.03 -6.79
N ARG A 124 28.96 -9.00 -6.89
CA ARG A 124 28.55 -9.57 -8.20
C ARG A 124 27.30 -8.94 -8.80
N VAL A 125 26.46 -8.33 -7.97
CA VAL A 125 25.14 -7.78 -8.36
C VAL A 125 25.04 -6.28 -8.07
N ASP A 126 26.19 -5.59 -7.97
CA ASP A 126 26.24 -4.18 -7.56
C ASP A 126 25.60 -3.24 -8.59
N TYR A 127 25.63 -3.62 -9.88
CA TYR A 127 25.07 -2.83 -10.98
C TYR A 127 23.70 -3.31 -11.47
N ILE A 128 23.49 -4.63 -11.56
CA ILE A 128 22.26 -5.26 -12.07
C ILE A 128 21.89 -6.44 -11.16
N GLY A 129 20.62 -6.52 -10.78
CA GLY A 129 20.06 -7.58 -9.96
C GLY A 129 20.18 -7.36 -8.45
N SER A 130 20.51 -6.15 -7.98
CA SER A 130 20.57 -5.86 -6.55
C SER A 130 19.18 -5.93 -5.90
N SER A 131 19.10 -6.20 -4.59
CA SER A 131 17.83 -6.22 -3.86
C SER A 131 17.04 -4.93 -3.99
N HIS A 132 17.73 -3.79 -4.11
CA HIS A 132 17.09 -2.49 -4.25
C HIS A 132 16.41 -2.36 -5.62
N GLN A 133 17.00 -2.91 -6.68
CA GLN A 133 16.35 -2.96 -8.00
C GLN A 133 15.13 -3.88 -7.99
N TRP A 134 15.23 -5.06 -7.36
CA TRP A 134 14.09 -5.97 -7.18
C TRP A 134 12.97 -5.32 -6.38
N TRP A 135 13.30 -4.65 -5.27
CA TRP A 135 12.37 -3.84 -4.49
C TRP A 135 11.59 -2.87 -5.38
N HIS A 136 12.29 -2.01 -6.13
CA HIS A 136 11.64 -1.03 -7.00
C HIS A 136 10.77 -1.67 -8.07
N LEU A 137 11.27 -2.72 -8.72
CA LEU A 137 10.53 -3.44 -9.76
C LEU A 137 9.21 -3.99 -9.22
N ILE A 138 9.25 -4.66 -8.06
CA ILE A 138 8.07 -5.27 -7.44
C ILE A 138 7.10 -4.18 -6.97
N VAL A 139 7.58 -3.10 -6.37
CA VAL A 139 6.72 -1.97 -5.93
C VAL A 139 6.03 -1.32 -7.12
N VAL A 140 6.72 -1.12 -8.25
CA VAL A 140 6.12 -0.60 -9.48
C VAL A 140 5.04 -1.54 -10.01
N ILE A 141 5.30 -2.85 -10.05
CA ILE A 141 4.31 -3.86 -10.44
C ILE A 141 3.10 -3.81 -9.50
N ALA A 142 3.32 -3.71 -8.19
CA ALA A 142 2.25 -3.60 -7.20
C ALA A 142 1.40 -2.35 -7.42
N PHE A 143 2.01 -1.20 -7.70
CA PHE A 143 1.29 0.04 -8.01
C PHE A 143 0.49 -0.05 -9.31
N LEU A 144 1.06 -0.62 -10.38
CA LEU A 144 0.35 -0.82 -11.64
C LEU A 144 -0.85 -1.77 -11.44
N TYR A 145 -0.64 -2.87 -10.72
CA TYR A 145 -1.68 -3.82 -10.40
C TYR A 145 -2.81 -3.17 -9.58
N TRP A 146 -2.45 -2.41 -8.55
CA TRP A 146 -3.42 -1.71 -7.71
C TRP A 146 -4.17 -0.62 -8.47
N HIS A 147 -3.50 0.09 -9.36
CA HIS A 147 -4.12 1.08 -10.23
C HIS A 147 -5.17 0.44 -11.14
N ILE A 148 -4.86 -0.71 -11.75
CA ILE A 148 -5.82 -1.48 -12.56
C ILE A 148 -7.01 -1.93 -11.70
N ALA A 149 -6.76 -2.49 -10.50
CA ALA A 149 -7.82 -2.86 -9.57
C ALA A 149 -8.71 -1.66 -9.18
N GLY A 150 -8.12 -0.48 -8.99
CA GLY A 150 -8.86 0.76 -8.72
C GLY A 150 -9.76 1.18 -9.88
N LYS A 151 -9.29 1.03 -11.13
CA LYS A 151 -10.13 1.26 -12.32
C LYS A 151 -11.29 0.27 -12.38
N ASP A 152 -11.04 -1.01 -12.14
CA ASP A 152 -12.10 -2.02 -12.11
C ASP A 152 -13.16 -1.68 -11.05
N MET A 153 -12.73 -1.18 -9.88
CA MET A 153 -13.65 -0.75 -8.81
C MET A 153 -14.45 0.49 -9.22
N LEU A 154 -13.81 1.46 -9.87
CA LEU A 154 -14.50 2.63 -10.41
C LEU A 154 -15.56 2.22 -11.43
N GLU A 155 -15.23 1.33 -12.37
CA GLU A 155 -16.19 0.80 -13.35
C GLU A 155 -17.35 0.07 -12.69
N TYR A 156 -17.08 -0.74 -11.66
CA TYR A 156 -18.12 -1.38 -10.86
C TYR A 156 -19.06 -0.32 -10.22
N ARG A 157 -18.52 0.73 -9.62
CA ARG A 157 -19.29 1.80 -8.97
C ARG A 157 -20.11 2.65 -9.95
N MET A 158 -19.63 2.83 -11.18
CA MET A 158 -20.41 3.51 -12.22
C MET A 158 -21.63 2.68 -12.66
N ARG A 159 -21.56 1.35 -12.58
CA ARG A 159 -22.67 0.45 -12.95
C ARG A 159 -23.64 0.18 -11.80
N VAL A 160 -23.13 0.14 -10.57
CA VAL A 160 -23.88 -0.19 -9.36
C VAL A 160 -23.86 1.02 -8.41
N PRO A 161 -24.76 2.01 -8.62
CA PRO A 161 -24.87 3.16 -7.73
C PRO A 161 -25.41 2.75 -6.36
N CYS A 162 -25.13 3.57 -5.35
CA CYS A 162 -25.71 3.38 -4.03
C CYS A 162 -27.22 3.62 -4.10
N HIS A 163 -28.01 2.78 -3.42
CA HIS A 163 -29.42 3.06 -3.20
C HIS A 163 -29.54 4.23 -2.22
N SER A 164 -30.26 5.28 -2.64
CA SER A 164 -30.61 6.47 -1.85
C SER A 164 -31.50 6.14 -0.67
#